data_AF-M3CW79-F1
#
_entry.id   AF-M3CW79-F1
#
_cell.length_a   1.000
_cell.length_b   1.000
_cell.length_c   1.000
_cell.angle_alpha   90.00
_cell.angle_beta   90.00
_cell.angle_gamma   90.00
#
_symmetry.space_group_name_H-M   'P 1'
#
loop_
_entity.id
_entity.type
_entity.pdbx_description
1 polymer ?
#
loop_
_entity_poly.entity_id
_entity_poly.type
_entity_poly.pdbx_seq_one_letter_code
_entity_poly.pdbx_strand_id
1 'polypeptide(L)'
;MIYGNQAKWDSFPAEAWPEAIAKQEAFNKKYRESGELLGAYGLADAAAAQLVRREDGAPAVTDGPYLETKEYIASFYPGLRKP
;
A
#
# COMPACT_ATOMS: atom_id res chain seq x y z
N MET A 1 -5.45 -0.67 -6.57
CA MET A 1 -4.97 -0.10 -5.30
C MET A 1 -5.61 -0.89 -4.17
N ILE A 2 -4.89 -1.12 -3.08
CA ILE A 2 -5.38 -1.83 -1.89
C ILE A 2 -5.47 -0.82 -0.75
N TYR A 3 -6.60 -0.83 -0.06
CA TYR A 3 -6.83 -0.03 1.16
C TYR A 3 -6.73 -0.94 2.39
N GLY A 4 -6.22 -0.38 3.49
CA GLY A 4 -6.10 -1.09 4.75
C GLY A 4 -5.97 -0.13 5.92
N ASN A 5 -5.93 -0.68 7.13
CA ASN A 5 -5.62 0.08 8.34
C ASN A 5 -4.86 -0.80 9.33
N GLN A 6 -4.16 -0.16 10.27
CA GLN A 6 -3.30 -0.84 11.23
C GLN A 6 -4.06 -1.88 12.06
N ALA A 7 -5.26 -1.54 12.56
CA ALA A 7 -6.08 -2.45 13.35
C ALA A 7 -6.41 -3.76 12.61
N LYS A 8 -6.66 -3.69 11.30
CA LYS A 8 -6.91 -4.88 10.48
C LYS A 8 -5.65 -5.71 10.31
N TRP A 9 -4.50 -5.09 10.11
CA TRP A 9 -3.22 -5.81 10.02
C TRP A 9 -2.87 -6.49 11.34
N ASP A 10 -3.06 -5.81 12.47
CA ASP A 10 -2.81 -6.34 13.81
C ASP A 10 -3.76 -7.48 14.19
N SER A 11 -4.92 -7.57 13.53
CA SER A 11 -5.88 -8.66 13.77
C SER A 11 -5.46 -10.01 13.17
N PHE A 12 -4.46 -10.02 12.27
CA PHE A 12 -3.96 -11.26 11.69
C PHE A 12 -3.03 -11.99 12.69
N PRO A 13 -3.26 -13.29 12.95
CA PRO A 13 -2.34 -14.09 13.75
C PRO A 13 -0.92 -14.05 13.18
N ALA A 14 0.08 -13.94 14.06
CA ALA A 14 1.49 -13.88 13.68
C ALA A 14 1.88 -15.08 12.78
N GLU A 15 1.32 -16.25 13.08
CA GLU A 15 1.59 -17.53 12.44
C GLU A 15 1.00 -17.62 11.03
N ALA A 16 0.01 -16.78 10.69
CA ALA A 16 -0.63 -16.75 9.38
C ALA A 16 0.15 -15.91 8.35
N TRP A 17 1.06 -15.04 8.81
CA TRP A 17 1.81 -14.14 7.93
C TRP A 17 2.71 -14.86 6.92
N PRO A 18 3.49 -15.90 7.29
CA PRO A 18 4.34 -16.60 6.32
C PRO A 18 3.55 -17.16 5.14
N GLU A 19 2.37 -17.75 5.39
CA GLU A 19 1.51 -18.28 4.34
C GLU A 19 0.92 -17.16 3.47
N ALA A 20 0.47 -16.06 4.08
CA ALA A 20 -0.07 -14.91 3.37
C ALA A 20 0.98 -14.26 2.45
N ILE A 21 2.21 -14.10 2.96
CA ILE A 21 3.35 -13.59 2.19
C ILE A 21 3.66 -14.52 1.01
N ALA A 22 3.73 -15.82 1.24
CA ALA A 22 4.00 -16.79 0.17
C ALA A 22 2.95 -16.76 -0.95
N LYS A 23 1.66 -16.62 -0.60
CA LYS A 23 0.57 -16.46 -1.58
C LYS A 23 0.72 -15.17 -2.38
N GLN A 24 1.05 -14.07 -1.72
CA GLN A 24 1.25 -12.78 -2.40
C GLN A 24 2.45 -12.81 -3.35
N GLU A 25 3.55 -13.46 -2.96
CA GLU A 25 4.73 -13.64 -3.81
C GLU A 25 4.42 -14.51 -5.04
N ALA A 26 3.69 -15.62 -4.87
CA ALA A 26 3.27 -16.47 -5.97
C ALA A 26 2.37 -15.72 -6.97
N PHE A 27 1.43 -14.91 -6.47
CA PHE A 27 0.60 -14.03 -7.29
C PHE A 27 1.46 -13.03 -8.09
N ASN A 28 2.35 -12.31 -7.40
CA ASN A 28 3.21 -11.32 -8.03
C ASN A 28 4.11 -11.95 -9.12
N LYS A 29 4.68 -13.14 -8.85
CA LYS A 29 5.50 -13.87 -9.81
C LYS A 29 4.73 -14.22 -11.07
N LYS A 30 3.54 -14.82 -10.93
CA LYS A 30 2.68 -15.21 -12.07
C LYS A 30 2.42 -14.03 -13.01
N TYR A 31 2.01 -12.89 -12.47
CA TYR A 31 1.65 -11.74 -13.30
C TYR A 31 2.85 -10.93 -13.80
N ARG A 32 4.02 -11.03 -13.14
CA ARG A 32 5.26 -10.51 -13.71
C ARG A 32 5.69 -11.33 -14.92
N GLU A 33 5.61 -12.66 -14.84
CA GLU A 33 5.98 -13.56 -15.93
C GLU A 33 5.09 -13.38 -17.16
N SER A 34 3.80 -13.07 -16.98
CA SER A 34 2.90 -12.76 -18.10
C SER A 34 3.05 -11.34 -18.66
N GLY A 35 3.84 -10.47 -18.00
CA GLY A 35 3.95 -9.05 -18.35
C GLY A 35 2.73 -8.20 -17.95
N GLU A 36 1.74 -8.78 -17.28
CA GLU A 36 0.56 -8.07 -16.77
C GLU A 36 0.90 -7.23 -15.54
N LEU A 37 1.95 -7.53 -14.78
CA LEU A 37 2.32 -6.78 -13.58
C LEU A 37 3.59 -5.96 -13.80
N LEU A 38 3.44 -4.64 -13.94
CA LEU A 38 4.58 -3.73 -14.09
C LEU A 38 5.26 -3.41 -12.75
N GLY A 39 4.51 -3.46 -11.65
CA GLY A 39 5.06 -3.24 -10.31
C GLY A 39 4.05 -3.53 -9.21
N ALA A 40 4.55 -3.82 -8.02
CA ALA A 40 3.76 -4.02 -6.81
C ALA A 40 4.51 -3.36 -5.64
N TYR A 41 3.85 -2.44 -4.96
CA TYR A 41 4.46 -1.65 -3.89
C TYR A 41 3.54 -1.66 -2.68
N GLY A 42 4.02 -2.23 -1.57
CA GLY A 42 3.44 -2.02 -0.25
C GLY A 42 3.93 -0.69 0.33
N LEU A 43 3.06 0.04 1.00
CA LEU A 43 3.38 1.28 1.69
C LEU A 43 3.57 1.00 3.18
N ALA A 44 4.37 1.86 3.83
CA ALA A 44 4.51 1.88 5.28
C ALA A 44 3.19 2.33 5.95
N ASP A 45 3.13 2.24 7.29
CA ASP A 45 1.98 2.73 8.04
C ASP A 45 1.72 4.23 7.81
N ALA A 46 0.46 4.64 7.95
CA ALA A 46 0.03 6.02 7.76
C ALA A 46 0.75 7.00 8.70
N ALA A 47 1.21 6.57 9.88
CA ALA A 47 2.01 7.40 10.79
C ALA A 47 3.37 7.80 10.21
N ALA A 48 3.89 7.07 9.22
CA ALA A 48 5.11 7.41 8.51
C ALA A 48 4.88 8.35 7.31
N ALA A 49 3.63 8.72 7.03
CA ALA A 49 3.31 9.64 5.94
C ALA A 49 3.65 11.09 6.30
N GLN A 50 4.03 11.86 5.28
CA GLN A 50 4.24 13.30 5.34
C GLN A 50 3.42 13.94 4.22
N LEU A 51 2.67 14.98 4.55
CA LEU A 51 1.84 15.71 3.62
C LEU A 51 2.48 17.07 3.33
N VAL A 52 2.73 17.33 2.05
CA VAL A 52 3.22 18.63 1.57
C VAL A 52 2.09 19.35 0.85
N ARG A 53 1.77 20.57 1.28
CA ARG A 53 0.78 21.46 0.64
C ARG A 53 1.43 22.82 0.33
N ARG A 54 0.79 23.62 -0.53
CA ARG A 54 1.20 25.01 -0.74
C ARG A 54 0.32 25.94 0.08
N GLU A 55 0.94 26.79 0.88
CA GLU A 55 0.31 27.87 1.65
C GLU A 55 1.03 29.17 1.28
N ASP A 56 0.27 30.18 0.83
CA ASP A 56 0.80 31.48 0.39
C ASP A 56 1.98 31.40 -0.62
N GLY A 57 1.95 30.38 -1.47
CA GLY A 57 2.98 30.15 -2.49
C GLY A 57 4.22 29.38 -2.01
N ALA A 58 4.33 29.08 -0.72
CA ALA A 58 5.41 28.31 -0.12
C ALA A 58 4.97 26.88 0.26
N PRO A 59 5.88 25.89 0.31
CA PRO A 59 5.57 24.56 0.79
C PRO A 59 5.41 24.53 2.31
N ALA A 60 4.30 23.99 2.79
CA ALA A 60 4.04 23.63 4.18
C ALA A 60 3.99 22.10 4.32
N VAL A 61 4.60 21.56 5.38
CA VAL A 61 4.68 20.10 5.64
C VAL A 61 3.97 19.78 6.95
N THR A 62 3.12 18.76 6.92
CA THR A 62 2.44 18.23 8.10
C THR A 62 2.59 16.72 8.19
N ASP A 63 2.63 16.18 9.41
CA ASP A 63 2.61 14.74 9.63
C ASP A 63 1.29 14.12 9.18
N GLY A 64 1.34 12.89 8.68
CA GLY A 64 0.17 12.10 8.32
C GLY A 64 -0.24 12.17 6.85
N PRO A 65 -1.27 11.38 6.47
CA PRO A 65 -1.74 11.27 5.09
C PRO A 65 -2.56 12.48 4.64
N TYR A 66 -2.79 12.59 3.32
CA TYR A 66 -3.59 13.67 2.72
C TYR A 66 -5.02 13.76 3.28
N LEU A 67 -5.65 12.62 3.56
CA LEU A 67 -6.97 12.50 4.17
C LEU A 67 -6.89 11.60 5.39
N GLU A 68 -7.51 12.02 6.49
CA GLU A 68 -7.78 11.14 7.63
C GLU A 68 -9.01 10.29 7.31
N THR A 69 -8.77 9.01 6.99
CA THR A 69 -9.80 8.05 6.63
C THR A 69 -9.68 6.80 7.49
N LYS A 70 -10.78 6.03 7.61
CA LYS A 70 -10.78 4.74 8.31
C LYS A 70 -9.85 3.70 7.67
N GLU A 71 -9.53 3.87 6.39
CA GLU A 71 -8.58 3.05 5.65
C GLU A 71 -7.69 3.96 4.81
N TYR A 72 -6.38 3.69 4.81
CA TYR A 72 -5.37 4.37 4.01
C TYR A 72 -4.91 3.48 2.86
N ILE A 73 -4.23 4.06 1.86
CA ILE A 73 -3.66 3.27 0.76
C ILE A 73 -2.53 2.42 1.34
N ALA A 74 -2.68 1.11 1.31
CA ALA A 74 -1.68 0.17 1.80
C ALA A 74 -0.79 -0.37 0.68
N SER A 75 -1.29 -0.40 -0.55
CA SER A 75 -0.51 -0.89 -1.70
C SER A 75 -1.05 -0.40 -3.03
N PHE A 76 -0.17 -0.34 -4.04
CA PHE A 76 -0.59 -0.10 -5.42
C PHE A 76 0.18 -0.96 -6.42
N TYR A 77 -0.49 -1.22 -7.55
CA TYR A 77 -0.04 -2.13 -8.60
C TYR A 77 -0.15 -1.41 -9.95
N PRO A 78 0.87 -0.66 -10.39
CA PRO A 78 0.84 -0.05 -11.70
C PRO A 78 0.79 -1.15 -12.77
N GLY A 79 -0.19 -1.04 -13.66
CA GLY A 79 -0.21 -1.81 -14.90
C GLY A 79 -0.79 -3.22 -14.85
N LEU A 80 -1.43 -3.67 -13.76
CA LEU A 80 -2.20 -4.91 -13.72
C LEU A 80 -3.38 -4.87 -14.72
N ARG A 81 -3.11 -5.11 -16.00
CA ARG A 81 -4.16 -5.29 -17.01
C ARG A 81 -4.75 -6.66 -16.83
N LYS A 82 -6.07 -6.73 -16.71
CA LYS A 82 -6.79 -7.98 -16.95
C LYS A 82 -6.68 -8.31 -18.44
N PRO A 83 -6.65 -9.61 -18.82
CA PRO A 83 -6.78 -10.01 -20.22
C PRO A 83 -8.08 -9.47 -20.82
#